data_AF-A0A820KSE8-F1
#
_entry.id   AF-A0A820KSE8-F1
#
_cell.length_a   1.000
_cell.length_b   1.000
_cell.length_c   1.000
_cell.angle_alpha   90.00
_cell.angle_beta   90.00
_cell.angle_gamma   90.00
#
_symmetry.space_group_name_H-M   'P 1'
#
loop_
_entity.id
_entity.type
_entity.pdbx_description
1 polymer ?
#
loop_
_entity_poly.entity_id
_entity_poly.type
_entity_poly.pdbx_seq_one_letter_code
_entity_poly.pdbx_strand_id
1 'polypeptide(L)'
;DELKLQYISIHLQEDAYRWWNQSSAKITTWSHFVEAIKQAFGSTKMKELTFEQLRTYKQAINQSITQYYDKVIELCKRVDTSMTDSMKLQYLMAGVKQSLKLHIGLYDPQSPETFLSYARKLEDTLSLTSTDYDLNQYDNHQNTSYDRQPTTSTINPPQDIDNRRTNVHQPQ
;
A
#
# COMPACT_ATOMS: atom_id res chain seq x y z
N ASP A 1 32.25 -2.01 22.01
CA ASP A 1 31.90 -1.79 20.59
C ASP A 1 33.10 -1.83 19.64
N GLU A 2 34.28 -1.35 20.03
CA GLU A 2 35.52 -1.45 19.20
C GLU A 2 35.89 -2.89 18.81
N LEU A 3 35.78 -3.85 19.74
CA LEU A 3 36.04 -5.27 19.45
C LEU A 3 35.13 -5.81 18.33
N LYS A 4 33.87 -5.35 18.24
CA LYS A 4 32.93 -5.80 17.20
C LYS A 4 33.39 -5.38 15.80
N LEU A 5 33.96 -4.18 15.68
CA LEU A 5 34.55 -3.70 14.43
C LEU A 5 35.81 -4.48 14.06
N GLN A 6 36.64 -4.83 15.04
CA GLN A 6 37.87 -5.57 14.80
C GLN A 6 37.61 -6.99 14.28
N TYR A 7 36.55 -7.64 14.74
CA TYR A 7 36.15 -8.98 14.30
C TYR A 7 35.19 -9.01 13.12
N ILE A 8 34.77 -7.86 12.57
CA ILE A 8 33.74 -7.91 11.53
C ILE A 8 34.25 -8.57 10.24
N SER A 9 35.52 -8.37 9.91
CA SER A 9 36.15 -8.89 8.70
C SER A 9 36.14 -10.43 8.62
N ILE A 10 36.12 -11.13 9.76
CA ILE A 10 36.04 -12.61 9.80
C ILE A 10 34.63 -13.14 9.56
N HIS A 11 33.60 -12.29 9.69
CA HIS A 11 32.19 -12.65 9.50
C HIS A 11 31.64 -12.22 8.14
N LEU A 12 32.41 -11.44 7.36
CA LEU A 12 32.01 -11.02 6.02
C LEU A 12 32.59 -11.99 4.99
N GLN A 13 31.79 -12.32 3.97
CA GLN A 13 32.18 -13.20 2.88
C GLN A 13 32.02 -12.49 1.55
N GLU A 14 32.80 -12.93 0.56
CA GLU A 14 32.68 -12.53 -0.84
C GLU A 14 32.58 -11.00 -1.02
N ASP A 15 31.48 -10.51 -1.59
CA ASP A 15 31.25 -9.11 -1.90
C ASP A 15 31.18 -8.23 -0.65
N ALA A 16 30.66 -8.76 0.47
CA ALA A 16 30.61 -8.03 1.74
C ALA A 16 32.00 -7.82 2.33
N TYR A 17 32.90 -8.79 2.18
CA TYR A 17 34.29 -8.65 2.59
C TYR A 17 35.06 -7.67 1.70
N ARG A 18 34.87 -7.77 0.38
CA ARG A 18 35.47 -6.83 -0.60
C ARG A 18 35.03 -5.40 -0.33
N TRP A 19 33.74 -5.19 -0.07
CA TRP A 19 33.19 -3.89 0.31
C TRP A 19 33.82 -3.36 1.61
N TRP A 20 33.95 -4.19 2.64
CA TRP A 20 34.55 -3.79 3.92
C TRP A 20 36.02 -3.35 3.78
N ASN A 21 36.81 -4.03 2.95
CA ASN A 21 38.19 -3.63 2.69
C ASN A 21 38.30 -2.24 2.05
N GLN A 22 37.27 -1.81 1.31
CA GLN A 22 37.22 -0.49 0.65
C GLN A 22 36.63 0.61 1.55
N SER A 23 35.77 0.23 2.51
CA SER A 23 35.00 1.17 3.34
C SER A 23 35.50 1.30 4.78
N SER A 24 36.23 0.30 5.30
CA SER A 24 36.69 0.22 6.69
C SER A 24 37.45 1.44 7.19
N ALA A 25 38.28 2.07 6.35
CA ALA A 25 39.04 3.27 6.72
C ALA A 25 38.14 4.47 7.10
N LYS A 26 36.88 4.49 6.64
CA LYS A 26 35.91 5.56 6.89
C LYS A 26 34.93 5.21 8.03
N ILE A 27 34.92 3.96 8.48
CA ILE A 27 33.94 3.43 9.43
C ILE A 27 34.65 3.18 10.76
N THR A 28 34.55 4.16 11.66
CA THR A 28 35.23 4.13 12.97
C THR A 28 34.33 3.69 14.13
N THR A 29 33.02 3.67 13.94
CA THR A 29 32.05 3.30 14.98
C THR A 29 31.13 2.17 14.51
N TRP A 30 30.69 1.35 15.48
CA TRP A 30 29.77 0.25 15.18
C TRP A 30 28.46 0.75 14.57
N SER A 31 27.97 1.90 15.02
CA SER A 31 26.75 2.50 14.46
C SER A 31 26.94 2.88 12.98
N HIS A 32 28.06 3.51 12.62
CA HIS A 32 28.37 3.80 11.21
C HIS A 32 28.52 2.52 10.39
N PHE A 33 29.11 1.45 10.95
CA PHE A 33 29.20 0.17 10.25
C PHE A 33 27.81 -0.38 9.91
N VAL A 34 26.90 -0.42 10.90
CA VAL A 34 25.55 -0.94 10.72
C VAL A 34 24.78 -0.14 9.67
N GLU A 35 24.93 1.18 9.65
CA GLU A 35 24.30 2.03 8.63
C GLU A 35 24.90 1.78 7.25
N ALA A 36 26.23 1.78 7.14
CA ALA A 36 26.95 1.62 5.89
C ALA A 36 26.70 0.24 5.26
N ILE A 37 26.65 -0.84 6.05
CA ILE A 37 26.39 -2.18 5.52
C ILE A 37 24.93 -2.34 5.08
N LYS A 38 23.98 -1.72 5.81
CA LYS A 38 22.58 -1.64 5.36
C LYS A 38 22.41 -0.77 4.12
N GLN A 39 23.27 0.20 3.90
CA GLN A 39 23.25 1.00 2.68
C GLN A 39 23.83 0.22 1.50
N ALA A 40 24.94 -0.49 1.70
CA ALA A 40 25.62 -1.24 0.65
C ALA A 40 24.87 -2.51 0.22
N PHE A 41 24.27 -3.22 1.18
CA PHE A 41 23.60 -4.50 0.95
C PHE A 41 22.11 -4.50 1.25
N GLY A 42 21.55 -3.37 1.69
CA GLY A 42 20.11 -3.25 1.85
C GLY A 42 19.43 -3.30 0.49
N SER A 43 18.41 -4.14 0.36
CA SER A 43 17.66 -4.27 -0.90
C SER A 43 16.97 -2.95 -1.26
N THR A 44 17.47 -2.28 -2.31
CA THR A 44 16.85 -1.08 -2.89
C THR A 44 15.41 -1.38 -3.32
N LYS A 45 15.17 -2.56 -3.89
CA LYS A 45 13.83 -3.02 -4.27
C LYS A 45 12.88 -3.10 -3.07
N MET A 46 13.34 -3.59 -1.92
CA MET A 46 12.50 -3.63 -0.71
C MET A 46 12.21 -2.23 -0.16
N LYS A 47 13.17 -1.31 -0.23
CA LYS A 47 12.96 0.10 0.13
C LYS A 47 11.91 0.75 -0.77
N GLU A 48 12.02 0.55 -2.08
CA GLU A 48 11.07 1.05 -3.07
C GLU A 48 9.66 0.46 -2.87
N LEU A 49 9.54 -0.85 -2.66
CA LEU A 49 8.26 -1.49 -2.35
C LEU A 49 7.63 -0.95 -1.07
N THR A 50 8.44 -0.68 -0.04
CA THR A 50 7.96 -0.13 1.23
C THR A 50 7.51 1.33 1.07
N PHE A 51 8.23 2.11 0.26
CA PHE A 51 7.84 3.48 -0.09
C PHE A 51 6.53 3.50 -0.88
N GLU A 52 6.40 2.63 -1.88
CA GLU A 52 5.16 2.49 -2.66
C GLU A 52 3.99 2.03 -1.79
N GLN A 53 4.24 1.10 -0.86
CA GLN A 53 3.25 0.70 0.12
C GLN A 53 2.79 1.89 0.96
N LEU A 54 3.69 2.71 1.50
CA LEU A 54 3.33 3.92 2.26
C LEU A 54 2.51 4.90 1.41
N ARG A 55 2.95 5.15 0.17
CA ARG A 55 2.32 6.10 -0.77
C ARG A 55 0.88 5.70 -1.13
N THR A 56 0.65 4.40 -1.30
CA THR A 56 -0.64 3.85 -1.74
C THR A 56 -1.55 3.44 -0.59
N TYR A 57 -1.06 3.44 0.66
CA TYR A 57 -1.83 2.99 1.81
C TYR A 57 -3.05 3.89 2.09
N LYS A 58 -4.23 3.28 2.12
CA LYS A 58 -5.52 3.92 2.45
C LYS A 58 -6.17 3.19 3.62
N GLN A 59 -6.94 3.93 4.42
CA GLN A 59 -7.72 3.38 5.51
C GLN A 59 -8.81 2.46 4.93
N ALA A 60 -8.81 1.18 5.32
CA ALA A 60 -9.83 0.25 4.86
C ALA A 60 -11.18 0.51 5.54
N ILE A 61 -12.29 0.12 4.88
CA ILE A 61 -13.68 0.33 5.37
C ILE A 61 -13.87 -0.19 6.80
N ASN A 62 -13.33 -1.36 7.11
CA ASN A 62 -13.42 -2.01 8.42
C ASN A 62 -12.23 -1.72 9.35
N GLN A 63 -11.33 -0.81 8.95
CA GLN A 63 -10.19 -0.42 9.76
C GLN A 63 -10.52 0.83 10.58
N SER A 64 -10.25 0.77 11.89
CA SER A 64 -10.41 1.94 12.77
C SER A 64 -9.32 2.97 12.53
N ILE A 65 -9.58 4.22 12.93
CA ILE A 65 -8.63 5.31 12.74
C ILE A 65 -7.31 5.07 13.49
N THR A 66 -7.38 4.40 14.65
CA THR A 66 -6.20 4.03 15.43
C THR A 66 -5.35 2.99 14.71
N GLN A 67 -5.97 1.93 14.18
CA GLN A 67 -5.26 0.91 13.42
C GLN A 67 -4.62 1.48 12.15
N TYR A 68 -5.31 2.38 11.48
CA TYR A 68 -4.78 3.09 10.31
C TYR A 68 -3.58 3.95 10.68
N TYR A 69 -3.71 4.77 11.72
CA TYR A 69 -2.63 5.61 12.22
C TYR A 69 -1.38 4.79 12.56
N ASP A 70 -1.52 3.76 13.39
CA ASP A 70 -0.41 2.92 13.81
C ASP A 70 0.30 2.31 12.60
N LYS A 71 -0.47 1.88 11.59
CA LYS A 71 0.10 1.30 10.38
C LYS A 71 0.86 2.32 9.53
N VAL A 72 0.31 3.52 9.34
CA VAL A 72 1.00 4.59 8.61
C VAL A 72 2.28 5.01 9.33
N ILE A 73 2.24 5.20 10.65
CA ILE A 73 3.43 5.54 11.43
C ILE A 73 4.49 4.44 11.36
N GLU A 74 4.07 3.17 11.39
CA GLU A 74 4.97 2.04 11.19
C GLU A 74 5.63 2.09 9.79
N LEU A 75 4.85 2.31 8.73
CA LEU A 75 5.36 2.41 7.36
C LEU A 75 6.31 3.60 7.19
N CYS A 76 5.98 4.77 7.75
CA CYS A 76 6.85 5.94 7.78
C CYS A 76 8.21 5.59 8.39
N LYS A 77 8.23 4.93 9.56
CA LYS A 77 9.48 4.53 10.23
C LYS A 77 10.31 3.53 9.41
N ARG A 78 9.67 2.67 8.62
CA ARG A 78 10.39 1.71 7.75
C ARG A 78 10.98 2.37 6.51
N VAL A 79 10.31 3.39 5.96
CA VAL A 79 10.80 4.19 4.83
C VAL A 79 11.93 5.12 5.28
N ASP A 80 11.68 5.88 6.33
CA ASP A 80 12.60 6.87 6.88
C ASP A 80 12.35 7.03 8.39
N THR A 81 13.32 6.60 9.20
CA THR A 81 13.26 6.70 10.67
C THR A 81 13.23 8.14 11.17
N SER A 82 13.69 9.10 10.35
CA SER A 82 13.75 10.52 10.64
C SER A 82 12.66 11.34 9.94
N MET A 83 11.62 10.67 9.39
CA MET A 83 10.54 11.35 8.69
C MET A 83 9.88 12.42 9.56
N THR A 84 9.72 13.62 9.00
CA THR A 84 9.14 14.77 9.69
C THR A 84 7.65 14.57 9.97
N ASP A 85 7.15 15.24 11.00
CA ASP A 85 5.73 15.16 11.38
C ASP A 85 4.80 15.72 10.31
N SER A 86 5.23 16.76 9.60
CA SER A 86 4.50 17.30 8.44
C SER A 86 4.34 16.25 7.34
N MET A 87 5.40 15.49 7.03
CA MET A 87 5.34 14.44 6.00
C MET A 87 4.46 13.26 6.45
N LYS A 88 4.58 12.82 7.71
CA LYS A 88 3.69 11.80 8.28
C LYS A 88 2.23 12.23 8.17
N LEU A 89 1.95 13.50 8.47
CA LEU A 89 0.61 14.05 8.39
C LEU A 89 0.08 14.07 6.95
N GLN A 90 0.91 14.41 5.97
CA GLN A 90 0.53 14.32 4.56
C GLN A 90 0.09 12.90 4.18
N TYR A 91 0.82 11.86 4.61
CA TYR A 91 0.42 10.48 4.36
C TYR A 91 -0.88 10.09 5.08
N LEU A 92 -1.05 10.48 6.35
CA LEU A 92 -2.28 10.26 7.11
C LEU A 92 -3.49 10.94 6.43
N MET A 93 -3.33 12.19 6.00
CA MET A 93 -4.37 12.96 5.31
C MET A 93 -4.68 12.43 3.91
N ALA A 94 -3.68 11.93 3.21
CA ALA A 94 -3.85 11.36 1.89
C ALA A 94 -4.70 10.08 1.92
N GLY A 95 -4.63 9.29 3.00
CA GLY A 95 -5.23 7.97 3.05
C GLY A 95 -6.38 7.76 4.04
N VAL A 96 -6.71 8.72 4.88
CA VAL A 96 -7.87 8.64 5.78
C VAL A 96 -9.20 8.55 4.99
N LYS A 97 -10.18 7.81 5.53
CA LYS A 97 -11.53 7.68 4.95
C LYS A 97 -12.15 9.04 4.65
N GLN A 98 -12.89 9.13 3.55
CA GLN A 98 -13.52 10.37 3.12
C GLN A 98 -14.51 10.93 4.15
N SER A 99 -15.22 10.06 4.87
CA SER A 99 -16.15 10.43 5.95
C SER A 99 -15.48 11.21 7.08
N LEU A 100 -14.21 10.95 7.37
CA LEU A 100 -13.43 11.65 8.38
C LEU A 100 -12.62 12.81 7.78
N LYS A 101 -12.16 12.66 6.53
CA LYS A 101 -11.21 13.55 5.86
C LYS A 101 -11.63 15.01 5.87
N LEU A 102 -12.89 15.30 5.54
CA LEU A 102 -13.40 16.67 5.49
C LEU A 102 -13.31 17.34 6.87
N HIS A 103 -13.82 16.66 7.90
CA HIS A 103 -13.82 17.20 9.26
C HIS A 103 -12.41 17.40 9.80
N ILE A 104 -11.51 16.44 9.58
CA ILE A 104 -10.12 16.57 10.02
C ILE A 104 -9.40 17.69 9.24
N GLY A 105 -9.66 17.84 7.94
CA GLY A 105 -9.08 18.92 7.14
C GLY A 105 -9.50 20.32 7.63
N LEU A 106 -10.74 20.47 8.13
CA LEU A 106 -11.21 21.72 8.73
C LEU A 106 -10.56 22.01 10.09
N TYR A 107 -10.20 20.97 10.85
CA TYR A 107 -9.46 21.12 12.11
C TYR A 107 -7.99 21.52 11.90
N ASP A 108 -7.42 21.20 10.73
CA ASP A 108 -6.03 21.49 10.36
C ASP A 108 -5.00 21.05 11.43
N PRO A 109 -4.89 19.72 11.71
CA PRO A 109 -3.95 19.22 12.71
C PRO A 109 -2.51 19.58 12.34
N GLN A 110 -1.70 19.99 13.33
CA GLN A 110 -0.30 20.37 13.10
C GLN A 110 0.69 19.25 13.45
N SER A 111 0.18 18.10 13.91
CA SER A 111 1.00 16.93 14.22
C SER A 111 0.22 15.62 14.03
N PRO A 112 0.90 14.48 13.86
CA PRO A 112 0.27 13.15 13.85
C PRO A 112 -0.58 12.87 15.11
N GLU A 113 -0.13 13.31 16.28
CA GLU A 113 -0.81 13.11 17.55
C GLU A 113 -2.11 13.92 17.63
N THR A 114 -2.06 15.18 17.17
CA THR A 114 -3.27 16.04 17.11
C THR A 114 -4.27 15.48 16.11
N PHE A 115 -3.80 15.01 14.94
CA PHE A 115 -4.61 14.26 13.98
C PHE A 115 -5.31 13.07 14.64
N LEU A 116 -4.57 12.19 15.33
CA LEU A 116 -5.12 10.99 15.94
C LEU A 116 -6.15 11.32 17.02
N SER A 117 -5.84 12.30 17.87
CA SER A 117 -6.71 12.70 18.97
C SER A 117 -8.08 13.21 18.48
N TYR A 118 -8.08 14.02 17.42
CA TYR A 118 -9.30 14.58 16.84
C TYR A 118 -10.05 13.53 16.02
N ALA A 119 -9.34 12.75 15.21
CA ALA A 119 -9.94 11.74 14.36
C ALA A 119 -10.59 10.59 15.16
N ARG A 120 -10.07 10.24 16.35
CA ARG A 120 -10.74 9.35 17.30
C ARG A 120 -12.07 9.90 17.80
N LYS A 121 -12.09 11.16 18.24
CA LYS A 121 -13.33 11.82 18.69
C LYS A 121 -14.38 11.84 17.57
N LEU A 122 -13.96 12.08 16.34
CA LEU A 122 -14.85 12.01 15.17
C LEU A 122 -15.35 10.60 14.89
N GLU A 123 -14.48 9.59 14.90
CA GLU A 123 -14.86 8.20 14.69
C GLU A 123 -15.88 7.74 15.75
N ASP A 124 -15.67 8.09 17.02
CA ASP A 124 -16.59 7.81 18.12
C ASP A 124 -17.93 8.54 17.93
N THR A 125 -17.89 9.83 17.59
CA THR A 125 -19.10 10.64 17.37
C THR A 125 -19.92 10.09 16.21
N LEU A 126 -19.28 9.78 15.09
CA LEU A 126 -19.94 9.24 13.91
C LEU A 126 -20.53 7.86 14.20
N SER A 127 -19.82 6.99 14.92
CA SER A 127 -20.30 5.68 15.36
C SER A 127 -21.59 5.79 16.18
N LEU A 128 -21.67 6.77 17.10
CA LEU A 128 -22.87 7.03 17.90
C LEU A 128 -24.04 7.58 17.08
N THR A 129 -23.77 8.39 16.05
CA THR A 129 -24.81 8.96 15.17
C THR A 129 -25.22 8.06 14.01
N SER A 130 -24.49 6.94 13.80
CA SER A 130 -24.66 6.04 12.66
C SER A 130 -25.93 5.17 12.72
N THR A 131 -26.88 5.46 13.61
CA THR A 131 -28.23 4.91 13.53
C THR A 131 -29.08 5.54 12.42
N ASP A 132 -28.70 6.67 11.79
CA ASP A 132 -29.58 7.33 10.80
C ASP A 132 -28.93 7.92 9.52
N TYR A 133 -27.60 7.89 9.29
CA TYR A 133 -27.02 8.40 8.04
C TYR A 133 -25.92 7.51 7.46
N ASP A 134 -26.26 6.88 6.34
CA ASP A 134 -25.46 5.97 5.54
C ASP A 134 -24.34 6.72 4.79
N LEU A 135 -23.19 6.92 5.45
CA LEU A 135 -21.97 7.49 4.85
C LEU A 135 -21.04 6.42 4.24
N ASN A 136 -21.47 5.15 4.21
CA ASN A 136 -20.66 4.03 3.72
C ASN A 136 -20.58 3.92 2.18
N GLN A 137 -21.18 4.84 1.42
CA GLN A 137 -21.42 4.62 -0.01
C GLN A 137 -20.48 5.34 -1.00
N TYR A 138 -19.35 5.93 -0.58
CA TYR A 138 -18.44 6.64 -1.50
C TYR A 138 -16.96 6.18 -1.53
N ASP A 139 -16.60 5.04 -0.93
CA ASP A 139 -15.21 4.51 -1.02
C ASP A 139 -15.02 3.40 -2.06
N ASN A 140 -16.04 3.09 -2.87
CA ASN A 140 -15.87 2.25 -4.05
C ASN A 140 -15.65 3.17 -5.25
N HIS A 141 -14.43 3.24 -5.78
CA HIS A 141 -14.06 3.38 -7.20
C HIS A 141 -12.58 3.78 -7.30
N GLN A 142 -11.66 2.82 -7.14
CA GLN A 142 -10.42 2.70 -7.93
C GLN A 142 -9.79 1.33 -7.63
N ASN A 143 -10.30 0.28 -8.28
CA ASN A 143 -9.47 -0.84 -8.71
C ASN A 143 -10.02 -1.29 -10.07
N THR A 144 -9.26 -0.98 -11.12
CA THR A 144 -9.60 -1.17 -12.52
C THR A 144 -9.36 -2.62 -12.98
N SER A 145 -10.30 -3.11 -13.79
CA SER A 145 -10.12 -3.96 -15.00
C SER A 145 -9.37 -5.30 -14.86
N TYR A 146 -10.11 -6.42 -14.98
CA TYR A 146 -10.10 -7.48 -16.03
C TYR A 146 -11.38 -8.31 -15.71
N ASP A 147 -12.43 -8.43 -16.52
CA ASP A 147 -12.50 -9.10 -17.83
C ASP A 147 -13.85 -8.73 -18.46
N ARG A 148 -13.86 -8.29 -19.73
CA ARG A 148 -15.09 -8.25 -20.54
C ARG A 148 -15.18 -9.60 -21.26
N GLN A 149 -16.03 -10.50 -20.79
CA GLN A 149 -16.52 -11.57 -21.65
C GLN A 149 -17.68 -11.06 -22.51
N PRO A 150 -17.68 -11.31 -23.84
CA PRO A 150 -18.80 -10.96 -24.70
C PRO A 150 -20.01 -11.83 -24.36
N THR A 151 -21.17 -11.17 -24.23
CA THR A 151 -22.49 -11.79 -24.13
C THR A 151 -22.77 -12.60 -25.39
N THR A 152 -22.71 -13.92 -25.31
CA THR A 152 -23.37 -14.79 -26.30
C THR A 152 -24.83 -14.96 -25.88
N SER A 153 -25.71 -14.25 -26.56
CA SER A 153 -27.16 -14.44 -26.49
C SER A 153 -27.51 -15.85 -26.98
N THR A 154 -27.78 -16.76 -26.05
CA THR A 154 -28.42 -18.04 -26.36
C THR A 154 -29.91 -17.79 -26.61
N ILE A 155 -30.23 -17.44 -27.86
CA ILE A 155 -31.59 -17.50 -28.37
C ILE A 155 -31.89 -18.96 -28.67
N ASN A 156 -32.77 -19.57 -27.88
CA ASN A 156 -33.40 -20.84 -28.25
C ASN A 156 -34.24 -20.64 -29.53
N PRO A 157 -34.07 -21.46 -30.57
CA PRO A 157 -34.87 -21.37 -31.79
C PRO A 157 -36.23 -22.09 -31.62
N PRO A 158 -37.33 -21.57 -32.19
CA PRO A 158 -38.53 -22.35 -32.38
C PRO A 158 -38.48 -23.13 -33.71
N GLN A 159 -38.69 -24.45 -33.56
CA GLN A 159 -39.40 -25.42 -34.42
C GLN A 159 -39.31 -25.30 -35.95
N ASP A 160 -38.86 -26.41 -36.54
CA ASP A 160 -39.15 -27.00 -37.85
C ASP A 160 -40.11 -26.24 -38.79
N ILE A 161 -39.69 -26.09 -40.05
CA ILE A 161 -40.37 -26.65 -41.23
C ILE A 161 -39.42 -26.55 -42.44
N ASP A 162 -38.87 -27.71 -42.75
CA ASP A 162 -38.51 -28.31 -44.04
C ASP A 162 -38.81 -27.51 -45.33
N ASN A 163 -37.77 -27.21 -46.13
CA ASN A 163 -37.95 -26.96 -47.57
C ASN A 163 -36.64 -27.08 -48.38
N ARG A 164 -36.32 -28.28 -48.88
CA ARG A 164 -35.51 -28.47 -50.11
C ARG A 164 -35.93 -29.74 -50.87
N ARG A 165 -37.00 -29.62 -51.65
CA ARG A 165 -37.13 -30.22 -53.00
C ARG A 165 -36.63 -29.12 -53.96
N THR A 166 -35.86 -29.32 -55.03
CA THR A 166 -35.62 -30.43 -55.95
C THR A 166 -34.27 -30.19 -56.64
N ASN A 167 -33.56 -31.25 -57.01
CA ASN A 167 -32.89 -31.27 -58.32
C ASN A 167 -32.93 -32.71 -58.88
N VAL A 168 -33.53 -32.81 -60.05
CA VAL A 168 -33.83 -34.00 -60.89
C VAL A 168 -32.90 -33.80 -62.11
N HIS A 169 -32.17 -34.74 -62.72
CA HIS A 169 -32.43 -36.12 -63.13
C HIS A 169 -31.13 -36.79 -63.65
N GLN A 170 -31.06 -38.13 -63.48
CA GLN A 170 -30.56 -39.20 -64.39
C GLN A 170 -29.09 -39.26 -64.89
N PRO A 171 -28.55 -40.50 -64.99
CA PRO A 171 -28.57 -41.19 -66.28
C PRO A 171 -28.93 -42.70 -66.21
N GLN A 172 -29.88 -43.13 -67.05
CA GLN A 172 -29.73 -44.11 -68.14
C GLN A 172 -31.06 -44.24 -68.90
#